data_AF-A0A926U512-F1
#
_entry.id   AF-A0A926U512-F1
#
_cell.length_a   1.000
_cell.length_b   1.000
_cell.length_c   1.000
_cell.angle_alpha   90.00
_cell.angle_beta   90.00
_cell.angle_gamma   90.00
#
_symmetry.space_group_name_H-M   'P 1'
#
loop_
_entity.id
_entity.type
_entity.pdbx_description
1 polymer ?
#
loop_
_entity_poly.entity_id
_entity_poly.type
_entity_poly.pdbx_seq_one_letter_code
_entity_poly.pdbx_strand_id
1 'polypeptide(L)'
;MITVYKTSYELHGKTYVRCFSFSAEVSDQIDRWQAVWDKIVFDEQVKTGSFRGRFQLDDFMLQLLRAKKEQGIIRPYYGASGGNPCLYKLQIKPSTCLIRVTHSVEENTEVEAAVTILQAAASVVAQNHQRGLMIGEQEYCKLQQWRFWRPRDEFTGRYVYQFAPASIGLEIQVTDTRSQETIDITDWNW
;
A
#
# COMPACT_ATOMS: atom_id res chain seq x y z
N MET A 1 -11.17 1.50 10.77
CA MET A 1 -11.75 0.19 10.45
C MET A 1 -10.79 -0.55 9.55
N ILE A 2 -9.75 -1.11 10.19
CA ILE A 2 -9.02 -2.20 9.54
C ILE A 2 -9.82 -3.45 9.77
N THR A 3 -10.03 -4.22 8.72
CA THR A 3 -10.83 -5.43 8.81
C THR A 3 -9.99 -6.55 8.26
N VAL A 4 -9.48 -7.41 9.16
CA VAL A 4 -8.58 -8.52 8.83
C VAL A 4 -9.37 -9.81 8.75
N TYR A 5 -9.37 -10.44 7.59
CA TYR A 5 -10.00 -11.75 7.41
C TYR A 5 -9.00 -12.86 7.21
N LYS A 6 -9.48 -14.05 7.53
CA LYS A 6 -9.03 -15.31 6.97
C LYS A 6 -10.23 -15.97 6.30
N THR A 7 -10.41 -15.77 5.00
CA THR A 7 -11.49 -16.45 4.26
C THR A 7 -10.90 -17.41 3.24
N SER A 8 -11.58 -18.53 3.01
CA SER A 8 -11.30 -19.45 1.91
C SER A 8 -12.44 -19.44 0.90
N TYR A 9 -13.07 -18.27 0.66
CA TYR A 9 -14.28 -18.19 -0.16
C TYR A 9 -14.12 -17.36 -1.43
N GLU A 10 -14.60 -17.98 -2.51
CA GLU A 10 -14.53 -17.60 -3.91
C GLU A 10 -15.54 -16.49 -4.24
N LEU A 11 -15.04 -15.34 -4.69
CA LEU A 11 -15.83 -14.44 -5.52
C LEU A 11 -14.91 -13.96 -6.64
N HIS A 12 -15.27 -14.34 -7.88
CA HIS A 12 -14.55 -14.06 -9.13
C HIS A 12 -13.23 -14.83 -9.35
N GLY A 13 -13.14 -16.08 -8.87
CA GLY A 13 -12.02 -16.96 -9.20
C GLY A 13 -10.68 -16.61 -8.54
N LYS A 14 -10.66 -15.64 -7.62
CA LYS A 14 -9.50 -15.34 -6.77
C LYS A 14 -9.89 -15.56 -5.29
N THR A 15 -9.18 -16.47 -4.63
CA THR A 15 -9.33 -16.76 -3.20
C THR A 15 -8.49 -15.77 -2.40
N TYR A 16 -9.13 -14.92 -1.60
CA TYR A 16 -8.43 -13.97 -0.73
C TYR A 16 -8.29 -14.54 0.67
N VAL A 17 -7.05 -14.75 1.09
CA VAL A 17 -6.80 -15.24 2.44
C VAL A 17 -6.77 -14.09 3.43
N ARG A 18 -6.35 -12.88 3.05
CA ARG A 18 -6.42 -11.73 3.95
C ARG A 18 -6.83 -10.46 3.24
N CYS A 19 -7.60 -9.64 3.95
CA CYS A 19 -7.97 -8.30 3.53
C CYS A 19 -7.63 -7.33 4.65
N PHE A 20 -7.38 -6.07 4.32
CA PHE A 20 -7.12 -4.97 5.25
C PHE A 20 -7.83 -3.74 4.68
N SER A 21 -8.98 -3.33 5.19
CA SER A 21 -9.56 -2.01 4.85
C SER A 21 -9.00 -0.92 5.78
N PHE A 22 -9.37 0.35 5.65
CA PHE A 22 -9.10 1.39 6.67
C PHE A 22 -10.40 2.10 7.08
N SER A 23 -10.44 2.81 8.21
CA SER A 23 -11.61 3.69 8.51
C SER A 23 -11.63 4.83 7.51
N ALA A 24 -12.82 5.36 7.23
CA ALA A 24 -12.96 6.60 6.47
C ALA A 24 -12.02 7.70 7.01
N GLU A 25 -12.00 7.94 8.32
CA GLU A 25 -11.11 8.93 8.94
C GLU A 25 -9.62 8.71 8.64
N VAL A 26 -9.14 7.47 8.74
CA VAL A 26 -7.73 7.14 8.49
C VAL A 26 -7.40 7.22 7.00
N SER A 27 -8.30 6.72 6.14
CA SER A 27 -8.18 6.89 4.70
C SER A 27 -8.14 8.37 4.32
N ASP A 28 -9.06 9.18 4.82
CA ASP A 28 -9.15 10.60 4.51
C ASP A 28 -7.95 11.38 5.07
N GLN A 29 -7.33 10.91 6.16
CA GLN A 29 -6.06 11.45 6.66
C GLN A 29 -4.91 11.13 5.69
N ILE A 30 -4.78 9.88 5.25
CA ILE A 30 -3.76 9.44 4.30
C ILE A 30 -3.95 10.16 2.95
N ASP A 31 -5.18 10.23 2.44
CA ASP A 31 -5.52 10.88 1.18
C ASP A 31 -5.17 12.37 1.20
N ARG A 32 -5.51 13.08 2.29
CA ARG A 32 -5.14 14.50 2.44
C ARG A 32 -3.63 14.70 2.52
N TRP A 33 -2.94 13.85 3.29
CA TRP A 33 -1.49 13.90 3.40
C TRP A 33 -0.80 13.60 2.07
N GLN A 34 -1.26 12.59 1.33
CA GLN A 34 -0.76 12.26 0.00
C GLN A 34 -1.03 13.40 -0.99
N ALA A 35 -2.23 14.00 -0.98
CA ALA A 35 -2.57 15.10 -1.88
C ALA A 35 -1.66 16.33 -1.70
N VAL A 36 -1.21 16.62 -0.47
CA VAL A 36 -0.23 17.67 -0.20
C VAL A 36 1.09 17.36 -0.91
N TRP A 37 1.59 16.13 -0.77
CA TRP A 37 2.83 15.71 -1.43
C TRP A 37 2.70 15.65 -2.94
N ASP A 38 1.59 15.12 -3.46
CA ASP A 38 1.33 15.04 -4.89
C ASP A 38 1.35 16.43 -5.52
N LYS A 39 0.79 17.43 -4.83
CA LYS A 39 0.85 18.82 -5.28
C LYS A 39 2.27 19.37 -5.29
N ILE A 40 3.03 19.15 -4.22
CA ILE A 40 4.43 19.62 -4.11
C ILE A 40 5.28 19.04 -5.25
N VAL A 41 5.20 17.72 -5.45
CA VAL A 41 5.95 17.02 -6.49
C VAL A 41 5.53 17.49 -7.87
N PHE A 42 4.23 17.57 -8.13
CA PHE A 42 3.69 17.98 -9.43
C PHE A 42 4.10 19.41 -9.81
N ASP A 43 3.99 20.35 -8.87
CA ASP A 43 4.34 21.75 -9.14
C ASP A 43 5.84 21.92 -9.45
N GLU A 44 6.70 21.18 -8.75
CA GLU A 44 8.14 21.20 -9.02
C GLU A 44 8.48 20.52 -10.36
N GLN A 45 7.83 19.38 -10.68
CA GLN A 45 7.98 18.68 -11.95
C GLN A 45 7.57 19.54 -13.14
N VAL A 46 6.44 20.24 -13.05
CA VAL A 46 5.99 21.17 -14.11
C VAL A 46 6.99 22.33 -14.29
N LYS A 47 7.59 22.79 -13.20
CA LYS A 47 8.53 23.92 -13.21
C LYS A 47 9.91 23.52 -13.73
N THR A 48 10.43 22.37 -13.32
CA THR A 48 11.85 22.01 -13.49
C THR A 48 12.08 20.81 -14.41
N GLY A 49 11.02 20.08 -14.79
CA GLY A 49 11.14 18.80 -15.49
C GLY A 49 11.58 17.64 -14.60
N SER A 50 11.67 17.82 -13.27
CA SER A 50 12.04 16.78 -12.30
C SER A 50 11.51 17.11 -10.90
N PHE A 51 11.72 16.21 -9.94
CA PHE A 51 11.53 16.51 -8.52
C PHE A 51 12.83 16.22 -7.77
N ARG A 52 13.51 17.27 -7.29
CA ARG A 52 14.80 17.21 -6.59
C ARG A 52 15.86 16.38 -7.35
N GLY A 53 15.88 16.48 -8.68
CA GLY A 53 16.75 15.71 -9.56
C GLY A 53 16.34 14.25 -9.79
N ARG A 54 15.27 13.77 -9.15
CA ARG A 54 14.64 12.47 -9.38
C ARG A 54 13.49 12.60 -10.39
N PHE A 55 13.09 11.47 -10.98
CA PHE A 55 11.97 11.40 -11.93
C PHE A 55 12.09 12.39 -13.09
N GLN A 56 13.24 12.36 -13.78
CA GLN A 56 13.42 13.22 -14.95
C GLN A 56 12.34 12.94 -16.00
N LEU A 57 11.76 14.03 -16.50
CA LEU A 57 10.72 14.00 -17.50
C LEU A 57 11.31 14.37 -18.85
N ASP A 58 10.93 13.61 -19.88
CA ASP A 58 11.11 14.04 -21.24
C ASP A 58 10.11 15.17 -21.60
N ASP A 59 10.31 15.78 -22.76
CA ASP A 59 9.49 16.89 -23.23
C ASP A 59 8.01 16.50 -23.36
N PHE A 60 7.73 15.27 -23.76
CA PHE A 60 6.37 14.76 -23.91
C PHE A 60 5.65 14.69 -22.56
N MET A 61 6.27 14.08 -21.56
CA MET A 61 5.71 13.98 -20.21
C MET A 61 5.56 15.35 -19.56
N LEU A 62 6.52 16.26 -19.76
CA LEU A 62 6.44 17.62 -19.25
C LEU A 62 5.27 18.40 -19.87
N GLN A 63 5.07 18.28 -21.19
CA GLN A 63 3.89 18.86 -21.88
C GLN A 63 2.59 18.27 -21.34
N LEU A 64 2.53 16.95 -21.11
CA LEU A 64 1.37 16.28 -20.53
C LEU A 64 1.05 16.81 -19.12
N LEU A 65 2.05 16.99 -18.25
CA LEU A 65 1.82 17.54 -16.91
C LEU A 65 1.34 19.00 -16.96
N ARG A 66 1.87 19.81 -17.87
CA ARG A 66 1.41 21.21 -18.08
C ARG A 66 -0.05 21.25 -18.52
N ALA A 67 -0.43 20.43 -19.50
CA ALA A 67 -1.83 20.34 -19.95
C ALA A 67 -2.77 19.90 -18.81
N LYS A 68 -2.36 18.93 -17.97
CA LYS A 68 -3.14 18.54 -16.79
C LYS A 68 -3.28 19.67 -15.76
N LYS A 69 -2.22 20.46 -15.58
CA LYS A 69 -2.26 21.64 -14.69
C LYS A 69 -3.28 22.67 -15.16
N GLU A 70 -3.37 22.93 -16.46
CA GLU A 70 -4.38 23.82 -17.06
C GLU A 70 -5.81 23.31 -16.83
N GLN A 71 -5.98 21.98 -16.75
CA GLN A 71 -7.26 21.33 -16.41
C GLN A 71 -7.52 21.24 -14.90
N GLY A 72 -6.61 21.74 -14.05
CA GLY A 72 -6.72 21.62 -12.59
C GLY A 72 -6.47 20.21 -12.04
N ILE A 73 -5.90 19.31 -12.84
CA ILE A 73 -5.64 17.92 -12.46
C ILE A 73 -4.21 17.79 -11.93
N ILE A 74 -4.07 17.47 -10.65
CA ILE A 74 -2.78 17.17 -10.01
C ILE A 74 -2.52 15.68 -10.17
N ARG A 75 -1.53 15.32 -11.00
CA ARG A 75 -1.10 13.94 -11.20
C ARG A 75 0.40 13.89 -11.47
N PRO A 76 1.24 13.91 -10.42
CA PRO A 76 2.69 13.79 -10.55
C PRO A 76 3.11 12.47 -11.18
N TYR A 77 4.36 12.41 -11.61
CA TYR A 77 4.98 11.20 -12.15
C TYR A 77 5.98 10.61 -11.16
N TYR A 78 5.76 9.36 -10.75
CA TYR A 78 6.63 8.64 -9.81
C TYR A 78 7.36 7.44 -10.44
N GLY A 79 7.52 7.42 -11.76
CA GLY A 79 8.19 6.32 -12.46
C GLY A 79 7.41 5.01 -12.35
N ALA A 80 8.12 3.93 -12.00
CA ALA A 80 7.57 2.57 -11.95
C ALA A 80 6.50 2.36 -10.88
N SER A 81 6.41 3.23 -9.86
CA SER A 81 5.30 3.20 -8.87
C SER A 81 3.98 3.76 -9.43
N GLY A 82 4.01 4.27 -10.67
CA GLY A 82 2.84 4.79 -11.35
C GLY A 82 2.28 6.02 -10.64
N GLY A 83 0.98 5.97 -10.33
CA GLY A 83 0.24 7.05 -9.69
C GLY A 83 0.11 6.93 -8.17
N ASN A 84 0.70 5.90 -7.54
CA ASN A 84 0.64 5.72 -6.09
C ASN A 84 2.06 5.61 -5.52
N PRO A 85 2.58 6.68 -4.88
CA PRO A 85 3.92 6.69 -4.30
C PRO A 85 3.97 6.13 -2.87
N CYS A 86 2.84 5.72 -2.30
CA CYS A 86 2.73 5.41 -0.88
C CYS A 86 3.05 3.95 -0.59
N LEU A 87 3.98 3.73 0.33
CA LEU A 87 4.33 2.43 0.89
C LEU A 87 3.63 2.27 2.23
N TYR A 88 2.93 1.15 2.40
CA TYR A 88 2.14 0.86 3.59
C TYR A 88 2.81 -0.24 4.42
N LYS A 89 3.06 0.01 5.69
CA LYS A 89 3.50 -1.00 6.67
C LYS A 89 2.41 -1.23 7.69
N LEU A 90 1.97 -2.47 7.82
CA LEU A 90 0.94 -2.90 8.76
C LEU A 90 1.53 -3.85 9.80
N GLN A 91 1.40 -3.52 11.07
CA GLN A 91 1.73 -4.42 12.18
C GLN A 91 0.46 -4.78 12.95
N ILE A 92 0.03 -6.03 12.82
CA ILE A 92 -1.29 -6.46 13.30
C ILE A 92 -1.15 -7.10 14.69
N LYS A 93 -1.81 -6.53 15.68
CA LYS A 93 -1.93 -7.03 17.07
C LYS A 93 -3.38 -7.52 17.31
N PRO A 94 -3.70 -8.23 18.40
CA PRO A 94 -4.99 -8.92 18.53
C PRO A 94 -6.24 -8.04 18.40
N SER A 95 -6.16 -6.78 18.84
CA SER A 95 -7.27 -5.83 18.79
C SER A 95 -6.97 -4.55 18.01
N THR A 96 -5.72 -4.37 17.59
CA THR A 96 -5.25 -3.13 16.98
C THR A 96 -4.31 -3.43 15.83
N CYS A 97 -4.32 -2.62 14.79
CA CYS A 97 -3.26 -2.58 13.81
C CYS A 97 -2.50 -1.26 13.93
N LEU A 98 -1.18 -1.31 13.80
CA LEU A 98 -0.37 -0.13 13.57
C LEU A 98 -0.19 0.01 12.07
N ILE A 99 -0.62 1.14 11.53
CA ILE A 99 -0.38 1.51 10.14
C ILE A 99 0.72 2.54 10.12
N ARG A 100 1.68 2.37 9.24
CA ARG A 100 2.64 3.41 8.85
C ARG A 100 2.60 3.59 7.35
N VAL A 101 2.38 4.81 6.89
CA VAL A 101 2.40 5.14 5.45
C VAL A 101 3.58 6.06 5.18
N THR A 102 4.45 5.69 4.24
CA THR A 102 5.62 6.47 3.85
C THR A 102 5.52 6.85 2.38
N HIS A 103 5.93 8.07 2.04
CA HIS A 103 5.93 8.54 0.66
C HIS A 103 7.27 8.21 -0.01
N SER A 104 7.27 7.67 -1.23
CA SER A 104 8.49 7.23 -1.94
C SER A 104 9.53 8.33 -2.21
N VAL A 105 9.14 9.59 -2.04
CA VAL A 105 9.97 10.78 -2.30
C VAL A 105 10.48 11.45 -1.02
N GLU A 106 9.98 11.04 0.15
CA GLU A 106 10.37 11.59 1.45
C GLU A 106 10.26 10.50 2.54
N GLU A 107 11.40 9.91 2.86
CA GLU A 107 11.52 8.81 3.84
C GLU A 107 11.16 9.22 5.27
N ASN A 108 11.21 10.53 5.57
CA ASN A 108 10.96 11.08 6.92
C ASN A 108 9.53 11.54 7.15
N THR A 109 8.62 11.33 6.19
CA THR A 109 7.20 11.61 6.42
C THR A 109 6.41 10.34 6.54
N GLU A 110 5.82 10.19 7.71
CA GLU A 110 4.98 9.06 8.04
C GLU A 110 3.65 9.49 8.65
N VAL A 111 2.61 8.75 8.32
CA VAL A 111 1.34 8.78 9.06
C VAL A 111 1.25 7.49 9.86
N GLU A 112 1.22 7.61 11.18
CA GLU A 112 1.02 6.49 12.09
C GLU A 112 -0.38 6.53 12.69
N ALA A 113 -1.11 5.40 12.63
CA ALA A 113 -2.43 5.28 13.23
C ALA A 113 -2.62 3.91 13.87
N ALA A 114 -3.14 3.91 15.10
CA ALA A 114 -3.65 2.72 15.76
C ALA A 114 -5.13 2.57 15.44
N VAL A 115 -5.51 1.41 14.92
CA VAL A 115 -6.87 1.18 14.42
C VAL A 115 -7.42 -0.12 14.94
N THR A 116 -8.67 -0.10 15.40
CA THR A 116 -9.36 -1.32 15.81
C THR A 116 -9.57 -2.23 14.62
N ILE A 117 -9.24 -3.51 14.82
CA ILE A 117 -9.52 -4.56 13.85
C ILE A 117 -10.98 -4.98 14.03
N LEU A 118 -11.80 -4.73 13.02
CA LEU A 118 -13.16 -5.27 12.95
C LEU A 118 -13.15 -6.55 12.11
N GLN A 119 -14.22 -7.33 12.16
CA GLN A 119 -14.43 -8.51 11.31
C GLN A 119 -15.68 -8.29 10.42
N ALA A 120 -15.63 -8.63 9.14
CA ALA A 120 -16.69 -8.64 8.13
C ALA A 120 -16.29 -9.69 7.05
N ALA A 121 -16.95 -9.75 5.89
CA ALA A 121 -16.61 -10.74 4.86
C ALA A 121 -15.61 -10.20 3.82
N ALA A 122 -14.74 -11.06 3.27
CA ALA A 122 -13.83 -10.68 2.18
C ALA A 122 -14.59 -10.15 0.95
N SER A 123 -15.78 -10.71 0.67
CA SER A 123 -16.69 -10.22 -0.38
C SER A 123 -17.07 -8.75 -0.22
N VAL A 124 -17.23 -8.28 1.02
CA VAL A 124 -17.58 -6.88 1.32
C VAL A 124 -16.38 -5.95 1.10
N VAL A 125 -15.16 -6.42 1.37
CA VAL A 125 -13.94 -5.61 1.21
C VAL A 125 -13.45 -5.62 -0.25
N ALA A 126 -13.55 -6.76 -0.94
CA ALA A 126 -13.20 -6.88 -2.36
C ALA A 126 -14.06 -5.99 -3.26
N GLN A 127 -15.35 -5.87 -2.96
CA GLN A 127 -16.25 -4.96 -3.70
C GLN A 127 -15.95 -3.47 -3.44
N ASN A 128 -15.41 -3.14 -2.27
CA ASN A 128 -15.08 -1.77 -1.85
C ASN A 128 -13.56 -1.49 -1.88
N HIS A 129 -12.81 -2.19 -2.75
CA HIS A 129 -11.33 -2.26 -2.78
C HIS A 129 -10.59 -0.92 -2.90
N GLN A 130 -11.26 0.21 -3.14
CA GLN A 130 -10.61 1.50 -3.33
C GLN A 130 -9.73 1.92 -2.13
N ARG A 131 -9.94 1.33 -0.94
CA ARG A 131 -9.28 1.74 0.31
C ARG A 131 -8.75 0.55 1.12
N GLY A 132 -8.31 -0.53 0.48
CA GLY A 132 -7.82 -1.71 1.18
C GLY A 132 -6.65 -2.44 0.51
N LEU A 133 -5.92 -3.22 1.33
CA LEU A 133 -4.80 -4.06 0.95
C LEU A 133 -5.20 -5.53 1.09
N MET A 134 -4.65 -6.43 0.29
CA MET A 134 -5.06 -7.84 0.27
C MET A 134 -3.85 -8.77 0.13
N ILE A 135 -3.97 -9.97 0.69
CA ILE A 135 -3.07 -11.10 0.46
C ILE A 135 -3.92 -12.26 -0.06
N GLY A 136 -3.64 -12.68 -1.28
CA GLY A 136 -4.26 -13.81 -1.95
C GLY A 136 -3.74 -15.16 -1.43
N GLU A 137 -4.34 -16.24 -1.93
CA GLU A 137 -3.98 -17.60 -1.56
C GLU A 137 -2.53 -17.96 -1.89
N GLN A 138 -2.04 -17.66 -3.09
CA GLN A 138 -0.67 -18.01 -3.48
C GLN A 138 0.37 -17.28 -2.62
N GLU A 139 0.17 -15.99 -2.39
CA GLU A 139 1.01 -15.15 -1.53
C GLU A 139 0.99 -15.68 -0.08
N TYR A 140 -0.18 -16.10 0.40
CA TYR A 140 -0.30 -16.68 1.72
C TYR A 140 0.36 -18.06 1.84
N CYS A 141 0.26 -18.91 0.81
CA CYS A 141 0.97 -20.19 0.76
C CYS A 141 2.49 -19.99 0.82
N LYS A 142 3.04 -19.01 0.09
CA LYS A 142 4.46 -18.63 0.19
C LYS A 142 4.82 -18.21 1.62
N LEU A 143 3.98 -17.39 2.25
CA LEU A 143 4.16 -16.98 3.64
C LEU A 143 4.18 -18.18 4.59
N GLN A 144 3.29 -19.17 4.39
CA GLN A 144 3.21 -20.36 5.23
C GLN A 144 4.42 -21.30 5.11
N GLN A 145 5.10 -21.29 3.97
CA GLN A 145 6.32 -22.07 3.74
C GLN A 145 7.57 -21.42 4.33
N TRP A 146 7.49 -20.13 4.69
CA TRP A 146 8.62 -19.41 5.24
C TRP A 146 9.04 -19.95 6.62
N ARG A 147 10.32 -20.23 6.81
CA ARG A 147 10.85 -20.87 8.04
C ARG A 147 10.53 -20.10 9.34
N PHE A 148 10.39 -18.78 9.25
CA PHE A 148 10.08 -17.89 10.38
C PHE A 148 8.59 -17.69 10.62
N TRP A 149 7.74 -18.22 9.72
CA TRP A 149 6.30 -18.17 9.89
C TRP A 149 5.84 -19.08 11.03
N ARG A 150 4.97 -18.53 11.89
CA ARG A 150 4.36 -19.20 13.03
C ARG A 150 2.88 -18.79 13.04
N PRO A 151 1.96 -19.68 12.66
CA PRO A 151 0.53 -19.35 12.58
C PRO A 151 -0.06 -18.81 13.89
N ARG A 152 0.48 -19.23 15.05
CA ARG A 152 0.03 -18.74 16.36
C ARG A 152 0.42 -17.29 16.65
N ASP A 153 1.44 -16.78 15.96
CA ASP A 153 1.95 -15.40 16.12
C ASP A 153 1.42 -14.44 15.05
N GLU A 154 0.56 -14.92 14.16
CA GLU A 154 0.02 -14.20 13.00
C GLU A 154 -0.57 -12.82 13.33
N PHE A 155 -1.26 -12.71 14.47
CA PHE A 155 -1.92 -11.47 14.92
C PHE A 155 -1.35 -10.96 16.25
N THR A 156 -0.11 -11.28 16.59
CA THR A 156 0.50 -10.86 17.87
C THR A 156 1.37 -9.62 17.73
N GLY A 157 1.46 -9.04 16.54
CA GLY A 157 2.38 -7.97 16.18
C GLY A 157 3.76 -8.47 15.76
N ARG A 158 3.97 -9.80 15.72
CA ARG A 158 5.26 -10.37 15.32
C ARG A 158 5.63 -10.04 13.88
N TYR A 159 4.66 -9.97 12.98
CA TYR A 159 4.89 -9.74 11.56
C TYR A 159 4.51 -8.32 11.14
N VAL A 160 5.36 -7.70 10.35
CA VAL A 160 5.09 -6.43 9.66
C VAL A 160 4.89 -6.73 8.18
N TYR A 161 3.71 -6.39 7.67
CA TYR A 161 3.35 -6.54 6.27
C TYR A 161 3.61 -5.21 5.56
N GLN A 162 4.46 -5.22 4.54
CA GLN A 162 4.74 -4.08 3.70
C GLN A 162 4.07 -4.27 2.34
N PHE A 163 3.36 -3.24 1.90
CA PHE A 163 2.72 -3.18 0.59
C PHE A 163 3.29 -1.99 -0.16
N ALA A 164 3.94 -2.25 -1.30
CA ALA A 164 4.59 -1.26 -2.13
C ALA A 164 3.99 -1.27 -3.53
N PRO A 165 3.45 -0.14 -4.04
CA PRO A 165 2.95 -0.06 -5.40
C PRO A 165 4.07 -0.30 -6.42
N ALA A 166 3.78 -1.14 -7.41
CA ALA A 166 4.67 -1.43 -8.53
C ALA A 166 3.93 -1.24 -9.86
N SER A 167 4.68 -1.23 -10.96
CA SER A 167 4.15 -0.96 -12.30
C SER A 167 3.13 -2.00 -12.76
N ILE A 168 3.22 -3.21 -12.23
CA ILE A 168 2.39 -4.37 -12.59
C ILE A 168 1.57 -4.92 -11.40
N GLY A 169 1.44 -4.15 -10.31
CA GLY A 169 0.64 -4.58 -9.15
C GLY A 169 1.13 -4.03 -7.82
N LEU A 170 1.06 -4.87 -6.80
CA LEU A 170 1.44 -4.54 -5.43
C LEU A 170 2.48 -5.55 -4.95
N GLU A 171 3.67 -5.08 -4.62
CA GLU A 171 4.69 -5.90 -3.98
C GLU A 171 4.34 -6.07 -2.49
N ILE A 172 4.41 -7.30 -2.00
CA ILE A 172 4.07 -7.66 -0.63
C ILE A 172 5.29 -8.32 0.04
N GLN A 173 5.85 -7.63 1.03
CA GLN A 173 6.93 -8.16 1.85
C GLN A 173 6.44 -8.38 3.29
N VAL A 174 6.96 -9.39 3.96
CA VAL A 174 6.66 -9.68 5.36
C VAL A 174 7.94 -9.80 6.15
N THR A 175 8.08 -8.98 7.19
CA THR A 175 9.24 -8.99 8.09
C THR A 175 8.86 -9.57 9.45
N ASP A 176 9.67 -10.50 9.98
CA ASP A 176 9.56 -10.99 11.35
C ASP A 176 10.30 -10.03 12.27
N THR A 177 9.58 -9.36 13.17
CA THR A 177 10.14 -8.40 14.11
C THR A 177 11.17 -9.01 15.07
N ARG A 178 11.16 -10.34 15.27
CA ARG A 178 12.12 -11.01 16.16
C ARG A 178 13.45 -11.30 15.48
N SER A 179 13.42 -11.90 14.28
CA SER A 179 14.63 -12.26 13.54
C SER A 179 15.13 -11.14 12.62
N GLN A 180 14.31 -10.13 12.34
CA GLN A 180 14.52 -9.10 11.31
C GLN A 180 14.61 -9.65 9.88
N GLU A 181 14.28 -10.92 9.69
CA GLU A 181 14.29 -11.55 8.39
C GLU A 181 13.02 -11.16 7.62
N THR A 182 13.16 -10.98 6.31
CA THR A 182 12.08 -10.56 5.42
C THR A 182 11.90 -11.57 4.30
N ILE A 183 10.65 -11.83 3.94
CA ILE A 183 10.27 -12.61 2.75
C ILE A 183 9.44 -11.72 1.82
N ASP A 184 9.73 -11.77 0.53
CA ASP A 184 8.83 -11.30 -0.52
C ASP A 184 7.85 -12.42 -0.87
N ILE A 185 6.55 -12.16 -0.70
CA ILE A 185 5.47 -13.11 -0.99
C ILE A 185 4.68 -12.74 -2.24
N THR A 186 5.07 -11.69 -2.95
CA THR A 186 4.35 -11.15 -4.11
C THR A 186 4.05 -12.24 -5.13
N ASP A 187 2.80 -12.28 -5.61
CA ASP A 187 2.40 -13.13 -6.72
C ASP A 187 2.18 -12.32 -8.00
N TRP A 188 3.12 -12.44 -8.93
CA TRP A 188 3.05 -11.79 -10.24
C TRP A 188 2.28 -12.61 -11.29
N ASN A 189 1.70 -13.75 -10.90
CA ASN A 189 0.83 -14.53 -11.79
C ASN A 189 -0.60 -14.01 -11.69
N TRP A 190 -0.87 -12.86 -12.33
CA TRP A 190 -2.18 -12.17 -12.28
C TRP A 190 -3.17 -12.63 -13.33
#